data_AF-I1WZ47-F1
#
_entry.id   AF-I1WZ47-F1
#
_cell.length_a   1.000
_cell.length_b   1.000
_cell.length_c   1.000
_cell.angle_alpha   90.00
_cell.angle_beta   90.00
_cell.angle_gamma   90.00
#
_symmetry.space_group_name_H-M   'P 1'
#
loop_
_entity.id
_entity.type
_entity.pdbx_description
1 polymer ?
#
loop_
_entity_poly.entity_id
_entity_poly.type
_entity_poly.pdbx_seq_one_letter_code
_entity_poly.pdbx_strand_id
1 'polypeptide(L)'
;DRGAPLWKEKRDRWVSICDDCHSPRFARENLQAMDESVKDASLKYRETFKVAEDLLIDGVLDPMPKDLCPDWSGQHIWSLKIGAYHDGEAYGGKTGESGEFRMSNCTDVERLCFESVGYFQTYIYKGMAHGSWNDATYSDGSFGMDRWLVNVKQNASRARRLAALEKKVGISWQPEQFWKTGEWLDQLTGPYIVKNHPGKTIFDLCPDPGWLDTHHAPAEEV
;
A
#
# COMPACT_ATOMS: atom_id res chain seq x y z
N ASP A 1 4.92 15.09 -8.24
CA ASP A 1 5.75 16.31 -8.31
C ASP A 1 4.83 17.52 -8.32
N ARG A 2 4.80 18.32 -7.24
CA ARG A 2 3.93 19.51 -7.15
C ARG A 2 4.64 20.78 -7.64
N GLY A 3 5.93 20.70 -7.96
CA GLY A 3 6.72 21.76 -8.59
C GLY A 3 6.73 21.69 -10.12
N ALA A 4 6.17 20.62 -10.69
CA ALA A 4 6.01 20.46 -12.13
C ALA A 4 5.21 21.62 -12.75
N PRO A 5 5.45 21.98 -14.03
CA PRO A 5 4.78 23.09 -14.70
C PRO A 5 3.25 23.03 -14.64
N LEU A 6 2.67 21.82 -14.67
CA LEU A 6 1.23 21.59 -14.53
C LEU A 6 0.64 22.24 -13.27
N TRP A 7 1.39 22.29 -12.18
CA TRP A 7 0.93 22.80 -10.89
C TRP A 7 1.51 24.18 -10.55
N LYS A 8 2.11 24.88 -11.53
CA LYS A 8 2.82 26.15 -11.31
C LYS A 8 1.96 27.17 -10.56
N GLU A 9 0.72 27.38 -11.00
CA GLU A 9 -0.16 28.40 -10.39
C GLU A 9 -0.53 28.06 -8.94
N LYS A 10 -0.80 26.77 -8.66
CA LYS A 10 -1.06 26.31 -7.29
C LYS A 10 0.19 26.42 -6.41
N ARG A 11 1.39 26.15 -6.94
CA ARG A 11 2.66 26.39 -6.25
C ARG A 11 2.90 27.88 -5.99
N ASP A 12 2.64 28.73 -6.96
CA ASP A 12 2.79 30.18 -6.83
C ASP A 12 1.90 30.71 -5.71
N ARG A 13 0.66 30.23 -5.59
CA ARG A 13 -0.23 30.57 -4.46
C ARG A 13 0.34 30.16 -3.09
N TRP A 14 1.02 29.02 -3.00
CA TRP A 14 1.74 28.62 -1.78
C TRP A 14 2.93 29.53 -1.49
N VAL A 15 3.70 29.88 -2.52
CA VAL A 15 4.82 30.82 -2.37
C VAL A 15 4.33 32.18 -1.89
N SER A 16 3.18 32.67 -2.36
CA SER A 16 2.57 33.91 -1.88
C SER A 16 2.20 33.88 -0.40
N ILE A 17 1.87 32.71 0.16
CA ILE A 17 1.65 32.57 1.62
C ILE A 17 2.98 32.68 2.37
N CYS A 18 4.04 32.06 1.86
CA CYS A 18 5.36 32.14 2.46
C CYS A 18 6.01 33.53 2.35
N ASP A 19 5.57 34.33 1.39
CA ASP A 19 6.11 35.66 1.07
C ASP A 19 5.91 36.69 2.19
N ASP A 20 4.97 36.44 3.10
CA ASP A 20 4.77 37.23 4.31
C ASP A 20 6.05 37.36 5.16
N CYS A 21 6.93 36.34 5.11
CA CYS A 21 8.11 36.26 5.98
C CYS A 21 9.42 35.85 5.27
N HIS A 22 9.37 35.42 4.00
CA HIS A 22 10.54 34.91 3.27
C HIS A 22 10.55 35.43 1.83
N SER A 23 11.73 35.50 1.20
CA SER A 23 11.77 35.82 -0.23
C SER A 23 11.08 34.73 -1.07
N PRO A 24 10.45 35.08 -2.21
CA PRO A 24 9.77 34.09 -3.07
C PRO A 24 10.68 32.97 -3.53
N ARG A 25 11.97 33.29 -3.75
CA ARG A 25 12.97 32.32 -4.17
C ARG A 25 13.24 31.28 -3.09
N PHE A 26 13.46 31.73 -1.84
CA PHE A 26 13.71 30.84 -0.72
C PHE A 26 12.55 29.85 -0.52
N ALA A 27 11.31 30.35 -0.48
CA ALA A 27 10.14 29.51 -0.30
C ALA A 27 9.96 28.49 -1.44
N ARG A 28 10.13 28.93 -2.69
CA ARG A 28 9.97 28.08 -3.87
C ARG A 28 11.00 26.96 -3.91
N GLU A 29 12.28 27.27 -3.69
CA GLU A 29 13.36 26.28 -3.72
C GLU A 29 13.25 25.32 -2.53
N ASN A 30 12.81 25.78 -1.36
CA ASN A 30 12.55 24.89 -0.21
C ASN A 30 11.39 23.91 -0.48
N LEU A 31 10.27 24.39 -1.06
CA LEU A 31 9.16 23.54 -1.46
C LEU A 31 9.52 22.62 -2.64
N GLN A 32 10.49 22.99 -3.48
CA GLN A 32 11.03 22.10 -4.49
C GLN A 32 11.82 20.93 -3.87
N ALA A 33 12.57 21.17 -2.79
CA ALA A 33 13.24 20.08 -2.06
C ALA A 33 12.24 19.06 -1.46
N MET A 34 11.05 19.52 -1.04
CA MET A 34 9.94 18.62 -0.68
C MET A 34 9.52 17.76 -1.88
N ASP A 35 9.40 18.33 -3.08
CA ASP A 35 9.00 17.57 -4.28
C ASP A 35 9.99 16.46 -4.63
N GLU A 36 11.29 16.75 -4.57
CA GLU A 36 12.34 15.75 -4.79
C GLU A 36 12.29 14.65 -3.73
N SER A 37 12.18 15.02 -2.45
CA SER A 37 12.08 14.06 -1.36
C SER A 37 10.90 13.09 -1.51
N VAL A 38 9.76 13.59 -1.99
CA VAL A 38 8.57 12.76 -2.27
C VAL A 38 8.82 11.81 -3.46
N LYS A 39 9.46 12.28 -4.53
CA LYS A 39 9.79 11.44 -5.69
C LYS A 39 10.77 10.33 -5.31
N ASP A 40 11.79 10.66 -4.53
CA ASP A 40 12.83 9.72 -4.07
C ASP A 40 12.27 8.71 -3.08
N ALA A 41 11.33 9.12 -2.20
CA ALA A 41 10.63 8.19 -1.33
C ALA A 41 9.84 7.14 -2.12
N SER A 42 9.10 7.57 -3.15
CA SER A 42 8.36 6.64 -4.01
C SER A 42 9.26 5.78 -4.88
N LEU A 43 10.50 6.19 -5.17
CA LEU A 43 11.50 5.31 -5.79
C LEU A 43 11.82 4.12 -4.89
N LYS A 44 12.06 4.35 -3.59
CA LYS A 44 12.29 3.26 -2.61
C LYS A 44 11.08 2.36 -2.48
N TYR A 45 9.87 2.93 -2.47
CA TYR A 45 8.66 2.11 -2.36
C TYR A 45 8.43 1.24 -3.60
N ARG A 46 8.72 1.71 -4.81
CA ARG A 46 8.64 0.86 -6.02
C ARG A 46 9.57 -0.35 -5.92
N GLU A 47 10.78 -0.18 -5.39
CA GLU A 47 11.69 -1.30 -5.12
C GLU A 47 11.13 -2.25 -4.05
N THR A 48 10.56 -1.70 -2.98
CA THR A 48 9.96 -2.47 -1.88
C THR A 48 8.77 -3.30 -2.38
N PHE A 49 7.86 -2.67 -3.12
CA PHE A 49 6.68 -3.31 -3.71
C PHE A 49 7.09 -4.40 -4.69
N LYS A 50 8.12 -4.17 -5.50
CA LYS A 50 8.54 -5.16 -6.50
C LYS A 50 8.96 -6.49 -5.85
N VAL A 51 9.66 -6.43 -4.72
CA VAL A 51 10.01 -7.63 -3.95
C VAL A 51 8.76 -8.39 -3.48
N ALA A 52 7.73 -7.68 -3.00
CA ALA A 52 6.47 -8.28 -2.55
C ALA A 52 5.66 -8.87 -3.71
N GLU A 53 5.52 -8.12 -4.81
CA GLU A 53 4.81 -8.54 -6.02
C GLU A 53 5.46 -9.80 -6.62
N ASP A 54 6.78 -9.88 -6.66
CA ASP A 54 7.47 -11.05 -7.19
C ASP A 54 7.24 -12.30 -6.33
N LEU A 55 7.06 -12.17 -5.00
CA LEU A 55 6.69 -13.33 -4.15
C LEU A 55 5.29 -13.86 -4.51
N LEU A 56 4.35 -12.95 -4.77
CA LEU A 56 2.99 -13.30 -5.19
C LEU A 56 3.02 -14.00 -6.55
N ILE A 57 3.67 -13.39 -7.54
CA ILE A 57 3.74 -13.91 -8.92
C ILE A 57 4.42 -15.28 -8.96
N ASP A 58 5.51 -15.45 -8.20
CA ASP A 58 6.24 -16.72 -8.13
C ASP A 58 5.50 -17.79 -7.31
N GLY A 59 4.39 -17.44 -6.65
CA GLY A 59 3.58 -18.36 -5.86
C GLY A 59 4.28 -18.83 -4.58
N VAL A 60 5.22 -18.03 -4.05
CA VAL A 60 6.04 -18.35 -2.87
C VAL A 60 5.86 -17.35 -1.73
N LEU A 61 4.79 -16.54 -1.79
CA LEU A 61 4.32 -15.76 -0.65
C LEU A 61 3.72 -16.69 0.40
N ASP A 62 4.06 -16.47 1.67
CA ASP A 62 3.80 -17.36 2.79
C ASP A 62 2.86 -16.72 3.85
N PRO A 63 1.53 -16.90 3.75
CA PRO A 63 0.80 -17.62 2.70
C PRO A 63 0.36 -16.75 1.51
N MET A 64 -0.18 -17.40 0.47
CA MET A 64 -0.86 -16.74 -0.65
C MET A 64 -2.24 -16.19 -0.20
N PRO A 65 -2.82 -15.18 -0.88
CA PRO A 65 -4.09 -14.55 -0.47
C PRO A 65 -5.26 -15.50 -0.28
N LYS A 66 -5.37 -16.54 -1.12
CA LYS A 66 -6.40 -17.60 -1.01
C LYS A 66 -6.36 -18.39 0.30
N ASP A 67 -5.24 -18.30 1.02
CA ASP A 67 -5.00 -19.04 2.26
C ASP A 67 -5.05 -18.17 3.52
N LEU A 68 -5.30 -16.87 3.37
CA LEU A 68 -5.68 -15.97 4.45
C LEU A 68 -7.19 -16.06 4.74
N CYS A 69 -7.62 -15.48 5.87
CA CYS A 69 -9.02 -15.18 6.12
C CYS A 69 -9.54 -14.24 5.01
N PRO A 70 -10.77 -14.42 4.52
CA PRO A 70 -11.36 -13.53 3.52
C PRO A 70 -11.34 -12.07 4.02
N ASP A 71 -11.10 -11.15 3.08
CA ASP A 71 -11.12 -9.71 3.32
C ASP A 71 -12.52 -9.21 3.70
N TRP A 72 -12.66 -7.92 4.03
CA TRP A 72 -13.95 -7.34 4.43
C TRP A 72 -15.09 -7.58 3.43
N SER A 73 -14.77 -7.79 2.15
CA SER A 73 -15.74 -8.01 1.08
C SER A 73 -16.20 -9.47 0.95
N GLY A 74 -15.56 -10.39 1.67
CA GLY A 74 -15.75 -11.83 1.54
C GLY A 74 -14.89 -12.47 0.44
N GLN A 75 -13.89 -11.75 -0.08
CA GLN A 75 -13.02 -12.21 -1.17
C GLN A 75 -11.61 -12.54 -0.66
N HIS A 76 -10.78 -13.09 -1.54
CA HIS A 76 -9.37 -13.40 -1.26
C HIS A 76 -8.46 -12.65 -2.25
N ILE A 77 -8.69 -11.34 -2.41
CA ILE A 77 -7.87 -10.48 -3.25
C ILE A 77 -6.58 -10.12 -2.50
N TRP A 78 -5.46 -10.07 -3.20
CA TRP A 78 -4.19 -9.65 -2.62
C TRP A 78 -4.28 -8.24 -2.02
N SER A 79 -3.77 -8.05 -0.79
CA SER A 79 -3.95 -6.78 -0.07
C SER A 79 -3.39 -5.58 -0.83
N LEU A 80 -2.26 -5.77 -1.50
CA LEU A 80 -1.55 -4.69 -2.19
C LEU A 80 -2.00 -4.50 -3.65
N LYS A 81 -3.04 -5.21 -4.13
CA LYS A 81 -3.55 -5.04 -5.50
C LYS A 81 -4.20 -3.67 -5.66
N ILE A 82 -3.62 -2.85 -6.53
CA ILE A 82 -4.23 -1.61 -7.06
C ILE A 82 -4.87 -1.91 -8.42
N GLY A 83 -6.19 -1.96 -8.49
CA GLY A 83 -6.93 -2.39 -9.70
C GLY A 83 -6.67 -1.54 -10.95
N ALA A 84 -6.18 -0.32 -10.80
CA ALA A 84 -5.77 0.55 -11.91
C ALA A 84 -4.43 0.13 -12.55
N TYR A 85 -3.61 -0.67 -11.87
CA TYR A 85 -2.26 -1.05 -12.30
C TYR A 85 -2.02 -2.55 -12.39
N HIS A 86 -2.81 -3.35 -11.65
CA HIS A 86 -2.61 -4.79 -11.56
C HIS A 86 -3.88 -5.53 -11.99
N ASP A 87 -3.72 -6.48 -12.90
CA ASP A 87 -4.74 -7.41 -13.36
C ASP A 87 -4.12 -8.79 -13.56
N GLY A 88 -4.89 -9.84 -13.34
CA GLY A 88 -4.44 -11.23 -13.50
C GLY A 88 -4.81 -12.14 -12.33
N GLU A 89 -4.74 -13.44 -12.59
CA GLU A 89 -5.21 -14.50 -11.68
C GLU A 89 -4.52 -14.47 -10.31
N ALA A 90 -3.21 -14.21 -10.28
CA ALA A 90 -2.43 -14.17 -9.04
C ALA A 90 -2.93 -13.12 -8.04
N TYR A 91 -3.51 -12.01 -8.53
CA TYR A 91 -3.98 -10.91 -7.68
C TYR A 91 -5.40 -11.15 -7.15
N GLY A 92 -6.24 -11.88 -7.89
CA GLY A 92 -7.65 -12.08 -7.58
C GLY A 92 -8.55 -10.88 -7.90
N GLY A 93 -9.86 -11.05 -7.72
CA GLY A 93 -10.87 -10.02 -7.99
C GLY A 93 -11.15 -9.79 -9.48
N LYS A 94 -12.07 -8.89 -9.78
CA LYS A 94 -12.40 -8.46 -11.16
C LYS A 94 -11.34 -7.49 -11.70
N THR A 95 -11.30 -7.33 -13.02
CA THR A 95 -10.47 -6.29 -13.66
C THR A 95 -10.89 -4.90 -13.17
N GLY A 96 -9.92 -4.08 -12.76
CA GLY A 96 -10.16 -2.76 -12.18
C GLY A 96 -10.48 -2.76 -10.68
N GLU A 97 -10.82 -3.92 -10.09
CA GLU A 97 -11.07 -4.05 -8.66
C GLU A 97 -9.76 -4.08 -7.87
N SER A 98 -9.65 -3.27 -6.82
CA SER A 98 -8.49 -3.27 -5.91
C SER A 98 -8.72 -4.25 -4.76
N GLY A 99 -7.64 -4.69 -4.12
CA GLY A 99 -7.73 -5.41 -2.85
C GLY A 99 -8.02 -4.47 -1.68
N GLU A 100 -8.37 -5.06 -0.53
CA GLU A 100 -8.40 -4.32 0.73
C GLU A 100 -6.97 -4.00 1.19
N PHE A 101 -6.56 -2.74 1.03
CA PHE A 101 -5.24 -2.26 1.43
C PHE A 101 -5.15 -2.11 2.95
N ARG A 102 -4.34 -2.96 3.60
CA ARG A 102 -4.38 -3.14 5.07
C ARG A 102 -3.05 -3.56 5.66
N MET A 103 -2.93 -3.38 6.98
CA MET A 103 -1.81 -3.85 7.82
C MET A 103 -2.14 -5.12 8.63
N SER A 104 -3.37 -5.61 8.54
CA SER A 104 -3.91 -6.74 9.31
C SER A 104 -4.36 -7.88 8.40
N ASN A 105 -4.42 -9.12 8.91
CA ASN A 105 -4.83 -10.30 8.13
C ASN A 105 -4.11 -10.36 6.76
N CYS A 106 -2.78 -10.36 6.82
CA CYS A 106 -1.86 -10.38 5.69
C CYS A 106 -0.50 -10.91 6.13
N THR A 107 0.39 -11.17 5.18
CA THR A 107 1.78 -11.51 5.47
C THR A 107 2.54 -10.34 6.08
N ASP A 108 3.67 -10.62 6.72
CA ASP A 108 4.57 -9.56 7.16
C ASP A 108 5.09 -8.71 5.99
N VAL A 109 5.31 -9.31 4.82
CA VAL A 109 5.73 -8.55 3.63
C VAL A 109 4.66 -7.55 3.21
N GLU A 110 3.40 -7.96 3.16
CA GLU A 110 2.28 -7.05 2.85
C GLU A 110 2.16 -5.94 3.91
N ARG A 111 2.22 -6.28 5.20
CA ARG A 111 2.18 -5.31 6.30
C ARG A 111 3.32 -4.29 6.22
N LEU A 112 4.56 -4.75 6.00
CA LEU A 112 5.72 -3.86 5.94
C LEU A 112 5.67 -2.95 4.70
N CYS A 113 5.12 -3.42 3.57
CA CYS A 113 4.81 -2.57 2.44
C CYS A 113 3.78 -1.49 2.81
N PHE A 114 2.68 -1.89 3.46
CA PHE A 114 1.69 -0.95 3.96
C PHE A 114 2.33 0.13 4.86
N GLU A 115 3.14 -0.27 5.84
CA GLU A 115 3.79 0.66 6.78
C GLU A 115 4.77 1.62 6.08
N SER A 116 5.53 1.10 5.11
CA SER A 116 6.51 1.91 4.36
C SER A 116 5.83 3.06 3.61
N VAL A 117 4.72 2.79 2.91
CA VAL A 117 4.00 3.81 2.12
C VAL A 117 2.97 4.59 2.94
N GLY A 118 2.29 3.92 3.87
CA GLY A 118 1.18 4.45 4.65
C GLY A 118 1.61 5.25 5.88
N TYR A 119 2.80 4.97 6.42
CA TYR A 119 3.38 5.69 7.56
C TYR A 119 4.62 6.48 7.14
N PHE A 120 5.74 5.82 6.84
CA PHE A 120 7.05 6.50 6.70
C PHE A 120 7.13 7.44 5.51
N GLN A 121 6.59 7.05 4.36
CA GLN A 121 6.54 7.94 3.21
C GLN A 121 5.70 9.20 3.50
N THR A 122 4.67 9.09 4.36
CA THR A 122 3.87 10.25 4.77
C THR A 122 4.67 11.19 5.68
N TYR A 123 5.57 10.67 6.52
CA TYR A 123 6.47 11.48 7.34
C TYR A 123 7.47 12.26 6.49
N ILE A 124 7.91 11.72 5.36
CA ILE A 124 8.74 12.45 4.40
C ILE A 124 7.98 13.63 3.78
N TYR A 125 6.79 13.36 3.24
CA TYR A 125 5.98 14.42 2.65
C TYR A 125 5.64 15.51 3.68
N LYS A 126 5.11 15.12 4.85
CA LYS A 126 4.68 16.05 5.88
C LYS A 126 5.86 16.72 6.59
N GLY A 127 6.94 16.00 6.84
CA GLY A 127 8.16 16.55 7.46
C GLY A 127 8.76 17.65 6.60
N MET A 128 8.97 17.39 5.30
CA MET A 128 9.47 18.40 4.37
C MET A 128 8.50 19.58 4.19
N ALA A 129 7.19 19.32 4.18
CA ALA A 129 6.18 20.38 4.06
C ALA A 129 6.14 21.34 5.27
N HIS A 130 6.49 20.85 6.46
CA HIS A 130 6.41 21.62 7.72
C HIS A 130 7.78 21.92 8.33
N GLY A 131 8.87 21.73 7.58
CA GLY A 131 10.23 22.04 8.03
C GLY A 131 10.77 21.12 9.14
N SER A 132 10.14 19.97 9.38
CA SER A 132 10.68 18.93 10.27
C SER A 132 11.60 18.01 9.49
N TRP A 133 12.88 18.42 9.40
CA TRP A 133 13.89 17.70 8.65
C TRP A 133 14.13 16.28 9.16
N ASN A 134 13.96 16.07 10.47
CA ASN A 134 14.19 14.77 11.08
C ASN A 134 13.03 13.80 10.83
N ASP A 135 11.77 14.27 10.82
CA ASP A 135 10.63 13.45 10.37
C ASP A 135 10.79 13.03 8.91
N ALA A 136 11.41 13.86 8.08
CA ALA A 136 11.71 13.47 6.70
C ALA A 136 12.89 12.51 6.55
N THR A 137 13.68 12.29 7.62
CA THR A 137 14.93 11.52 7.55
C THR A 137 15.00 10.46 8.64
N TYR A 138 15.58 10.77 9.80
CA TYR A 138 15.93 9.81 10.86
C TYR A 138 14.74 9.36 11.72
N SER A 139 13.78 10.23 11.99
CA SER A 139 12.56 9.92 12.75
C SER A 139 11.57 9.18 11.86
N ASP A 140 11.95 7.97 11.46
CA ASP A 140 11.13 7.06 10.66
C ASP A 140 10.67 7.61 9.29
N GLY A 141 11.33 8.65 8.75
CA GLY A 141 11.11 9.13 7.39
C GLY A 141 11.85 8.28 6.36
N SER A 142 12.77 8.92 5.62
CA SER A 142 13.56 8.26 4.58
C SER A 142 14.32 7.02 5.08
N PHE A 143 14.90 7.09 6.27
CA PHE A 143 15.63 5.96 6.86
C PHE A 143 14.69 4.94 7.53
N GLY A 144 13.45 5.33 7.84
CA GLY A 144 12.36 4.39 8.12
C GLY A 144 12.09 3.51 6.90
N MET A 145 11.86 4.11 5.72
CA MET A 145 11.65 3.33 4.50
C MET A 145 12.85 2.40 4.17
N ASP A 146 14.09 2.85 4.39
CA ASP A 146 15.28 2.01 4.18
C ASP A 146 15.30 0.77 5.09
N ARG A 147 14.98 0.93 6.38
CA ARG A 147 14.88 -0.18 7.33
C ARG A 147 13.82 -1.19 6.90
N TRP A 148 12.68 -0.73 6.39
CA TRP A 148 11.60 -1.61 5.97
C TRP A 148 11.91 -2.31 4.64
N LEU A 149 12.60 -1.64 3.71
CA LEU A 149 13.10 -2.29 2.50
C LEU A 149 14.04 -3.47 2.82
N VAL A 150 14.97 -3.28 3.78
CA VAL A 150 15.83 -4.38 4.26
C VAL A 150 15.00 -5.51 4.87
N ASN A 151 14.00 -5.17 5.68
CA ASN A 151 13.15 -6.16 6.34
C ASN A 151 12.30 -6.98 5.34
N VAL A 152 11.72 -6.30 4.33
CA VAL A 152 10.98 -6.96 3.24
C VAL A 152 11.89 -7.90 2.46
N LYS A 153 13.09 -7.45 2.07
CA LYS A 153 14.08 -8.31 1.38
C LYS A 153 14.48 -9.52 2.20
N GLN A 154 14.65 -9.37 3.51
CA GLN A 154 14.98 -10.49 4.39
C GLN A 154 13.83 -11.50 4.45
N ASN A 155 12.59 -11.06 4.68
CA ASN A 155 11.42 -11.94 4.71
C ASN A 155 11.24 -12.68 3.38
N ALA A 156 11.33 -11.97 2.25
CA ALA A 156 11.29 -12.56 0.92
C ALA A 156 12.38 -13.63 0.71
N SER A 157 13.60 -13.36 1.17
CA SER A 157 14.69 -14.34 1.11
C SER A 157 14.41 -15.59 1.96
N ARG A 158 13.79 -15.43 3.13
CA ARG A 158 13.42 -16.56 3.99
C ARG A 158 12.36 -17.44 3.33
N ALA A 159 11.24 -16.84 2.89
CA ALA A 159 10.15 -17.54 2.23
C ALA A 159 10.64 -18.33 1.01
N ARG A 160 11.42 -17.69 0.13
CA ARG A 160 12.00 -18.34 -1.06
C ARG A 160 12.93 -19.50 -0.72
N ARG A 161 13.76 -19.38 0.33
CA ARG A 161 14.65 -20.48 0.76
C ARG A 161 13.88 -21.66 1.32
N LEU A 162 12.82 -21.41 2.10
CA LEU A 162 11.95 -22.47 2.63
C LEU A 162 11.22 -23.19 1.48
N ALA A 163 10.57 -22.45 0.58
CA ALA A 163 9.90 -23.01 -0.58
C ALA A 163 10.84 -23.88 -1.44
N ALA A 164 12.10 -23.44 -1.62
CA ALA A 164 13.11 -24.21 -2.34
C ALA A 164 13.51 -25.51 -1.62
N LEU A 165 13.66 -25.47 -0.29
CA LEU A 165 13.96 -26.64 0.53
C LEU A 165 12.81 -27.64 0.51
N GLU A 166 11.58 -27.19 0.75
CA GLU A 166 10.36 -27.99 0.74
C GLU A 166 10.17 -28.69 -0.61
N LYS A 167 10.32 -27.95 -1.71
CA LYS A 167 10.30 -28.52 -3.07
C LYS A 167 11.37 -29.59 -3.26
N LYS A 168 12.59 -29.38 -2.74
CA LYS A 168 13.70 -30.35 -2.85
C LYS A 168 13.42 -31.63 -2.07
N VAL A 169 12.76 -31.54 -0.92
CA VAL A 169 12.46 -32.70 -0.06
C VAL A 169 11.07 -33.30 -0.29
N GLY A 170 10.31 -32.77 -1.27
CA GLY A 170 8.99 -33.28 -1.62
C GLY A 170 7.89 -32.92 -0.62
N ILE A 171 8.07 -31.86 0.18
CA ILE A 171 7.04 -31.32 1.06
C ILE A 171 6.24 -30.28 0.28
N SER A 172 4.91 -30.41 0.31
CA SER A 172 4.00 -29.32 -0.05
C SER A 172 3.47 -28.71 1.24
N TRP A 173 4.06 -27.59 1.67
CA TRP A 173 3.63 -26.90 2.87
C TRP A 173 2.13 -26.61 2.85
N GLN A 174 1.50 -26.78 4.00
CA GLN A 174 0.09 -26.46 4.22
C GLN A 174 0.04 -25.22 5.11
N PRO A 175 -0.47 -24.08 4.60
CA PRO A 175 -0.64 -22.88 5.40
C PRO A 175 -1.35 -23.17 6.72
N GLU A 176 -0.81 -22.66 7.82
CA GLU A 176 -1.35 -22.96 9.14
C GLU A 176 -2.75 -22.38 9.34
N GLN A 177 -3.52 -23.02 10.22
CA GLN A 177 -4.93 -22.68 10.45
C GLN A 177 -5.14 -21.24 10.95
N PHE A 178 -4.16 -20.66 11.65
CA PHE A 178 -4.26 -19.32 12.21
C PHE A 178 -4.31 -18.22 11.14
N TRP A 179 -3.92 -18.52 9.90
CA TRP A 179 -4.10 -17.58 8.78
C TRP A 179 -5.56 -17.46 8.35
N LYS A 180 -6.35 -18.53 8.51
CA LYS A 180 -7.74 -18.60 8.01
C LYS A 180 -8.79 -18.25 9.08
N THR A 181 -8.54 -18.65 10.32
CA THR A 181 -9.52 -18.55 11.43
C THR A 181 -8.82 -18.26 12.75
N GLY A 182 -9.54 -17.68 13.69
CA GLY A 182 -9.06 -17.40 15.04
C GLY A 182 -10.04 -16.50 15.77
N GLU A 183 -9.93 -16.40 17.10
CA GLU A 183 -10.92 -15.73 17.94
C GLU A 183 -11.29 -14.32 17.47
N TRP A 184 -10.31 -13.56 16.97
CA TRP A 184 -10.55 -12.25 16.34
C TRP A 184 -11.00 -12.34 14.88
N LEU A 185 -10.34 -13.17 14.05
CA LEU A 185 -10.67 -13.31 12.62
C LEU A 185 -12.11 -13.77 12.41
N ASP A 186 -12.61 -14.65 13.27
CA ASP A 186 -13.95 -15.24 13.16
C ASP A 186 -15.07 -14.21 13.40
N GLN A 187 -14.74 -13.03 13.94
CA GLN A 187 -15.69 -11.92 14.15
C GLN A 187 -15.78 -10.95 12.96
N LEU A 188 -14.97 -11.16 11.92
CA LEU A 188 -14.90 -10.24 10.78
C LEU A 188 -16.04 -10.46 9.79
N THR A 189 -16.28 -9.42 8.97
CA THR A 189 -17.28 -9.44 7.89
C THR A 189 -16.99 -10.51 6.85
N GLY A 190 -15.72 -10.73 6.49
CA GLY A 190 -15.32 -11.69 5.48
C GLY A 190 -15.83 -13.11 5.76
N PRO A 191 -15.48 -13.73 6.91
CA PRO A 191 -15.96 -15.06 7.28
C PRO A 191 -17.49 -15.14 7.36
N TYR A 192 -18.15 -14.09 7.84
CA TYR A 192 -19.62 -14.02 7.87
C TYR A 192 -20.21 -14.08 6.45
N ILE A 193 -19.72 -13.25 5.51
CA ILE A 193 -20.22 -13.25 4.13
C ILE A 193 -20.02 -14.62 3.48
N VAL A 194 -18.81 -15.19 3.57
CA VAL A 194 -18.49 -16.48 2.97
C VAL A 194 -19.41 -17.60 3.49
N LYS A 195 -19.73 -17.59 4.78
CA LYS A 195 -20.60 -18.60 5.42
C LYS A 195 -22.08 -18.38 5.15
N ASN A 196 -22.56 -17.15 5.30
CA ASN A 196 -23.99 -16.82 5.35
C ASN A 196 -24.56 -16.35 4.01
N HIS A 197 -23.70 -15.88 3.11
CA HIS A 197 -24.07 -15.41 1.77
C HIS A 197 -23.16 -16.00 0.68
N PRO A 198 -23.06 -17.34 0.54
CA PRO A 198 -22.16 -17.95 -0.44
C PRO A 198 -22.41 -17.46 -1.86
N GLY A 199 -21.33 -17.18 -2.60
CA GLY A 199 -21.38 -16.73 -3.99
C GLY A 199 -21.70 -15.24 -4.18
N LYS A 200 -21.73 -14.45 -3.10
CA LYS A 200 -21.89 -12.99 -3.12
C LYS A 200 -20.73 -12.30 -2.41
N THR A 201 -20.50 -11.04 -2.75
CA THR A 201 -19.59 -10.14 -2.03
C THR A 201 -20.38 -9.09 -1.25
N ILE A 202 -19.70 -8.26 -0.45
CA ILE A 202 -20.38 -7.14 0.23
C ILE A 202 -21.01 -6.14 -0.76
N PHE A 203 -20.44 -5.99 -1.96
CA PHE A 203 -20.96 -5.09 -2.99
C PHE A 203 -22.29 -5.62 -3.58
N ASP A 204 -22.47 -6.94 -3.65
CA ASP A 204 -23.75 -7.54 -4.05
C ASP A 204 -24.81 -7.41 -2.94
N LEU A 205 -24.37 -7.38 -1.68
CA LEU A 205 -25.24 -7.28 -0.49
C LEU A 205 -25.62 -5.83 -0.17
N CYS A 206 -24.82 -4.86 -0.60
CA CYS A 206 -25.03 -3.43 -0.45
C CYS A 206 -25.09 -2.76 -1.84
N PRO A 207 -26.17 -2.97 -2.62
CA PRO A 207 -26.26 -2.56 -4.01
C PRO A 207 -26.52 -1.06 -4.22
N ASP A 208 -26.69 -0.31 -3.14
CA ASP A 208 -27.05 1.10 -3.20
C ASP A 208 -25.90 1.95 -3.77
N PRO A 209 -26.19 3.04 -4.51
CA PRO A 209 -25.17 3.96 -5.00
C PRO A 209 -24.28 4.50 -3.87
N GLY A 210 -22.98 4.46 -4.08
CA GLY A 210 -22.00 4.97 -3.15
C GLY A 210 -21.78 6.48 -3.27
N TRP A 211 -20.90 7.00 -2.42
CA TRP A 211 -20.52 8.42 -2.44
C TRP A 211 -19.86 8.80 -3.77
N LEU A 212 -18.98 7.95 -4.32
CA LEU A 212 -18.29 8.21 -5.58
C LEU A 212 -19.21 8.20 -6.82
N ASP A 213 -20.40 7.62 -6.72
CA ASP A 213 -21.39 7.64 -7.81
C ASP A 213 -22.13 8.98 -7.90
N THR A 214 -22.16 9.74 -6.81
CA THR A 214 -22.97 10.97 -6.67
C THR A 214 -22.14 12.22 -6.44
N HIS A 215 -20.86 12.08 -6.10
CA HIS A 215 -19.94 13.18 -5.87
C HIS A 215 -18.77 13.09 -6.85
N HIS A 216 -18.66 14.11 -7.71
CA HIS A 216 -17.60 14.21 -8.71
C HIS A 216 -16.70 15.42 -8.44
N ALA A 217 -15.52 15.44 -9.06
CA ALA A 217 -14.64 16.60 -9.02
C ALA A 217 -15.33 17.85 -9.60
N PRO A 218 -15.07 19.05 -9.04
CA PRO A 218 -15.69 20.28 -9.54
C PRO A 218 -15.16 20.62 -10.94
N ALA A 219 -16.00 21.27 -11.74
CA ALA A 219 -15.66 21.66 -13.11
C ALA A 219 -14.43 22.59 -13.19
N GLU A 220 -14.13 23.35 -12.13
CA GLU A 220 -12.96 24.23 -12.08
C GLU A 220 -11.62 23.48 -11.91
N GLU A 221 -11.66 22.21 -11.48
CA GLU A 221 -10.45 21.37 -11.34
C GLU A 221 -10.21 20.45 -12.55
N VAL A 222 -11.20 20.28 -13.43
CA VAL A 222 -11.15 19.41 -14.63
C VAL A 222 -10.70 20.20 -15.85
#